data_AF-A0A1I8A2A4-F1
#
_entry.id   AF-A0A1I8A2A4-F1
#
_cell.length_a   1.000
_cell.length_b   1.000
_cell.length_c   1.000
_cell.angle_alpha   90.00
_cell.angle_beta   90.00
_cell.angle_gamma   90.00
#
_symmetry.space_group_name_H-M   'P 1'
#
loop_
_entity.id
_entity.type
_entity.pdbx_description
1 polymer ?
#
loop_
_entity_poly.entity_id
_entity_poly.type
_entity_poly.pdbx_seq_one_letter_code
_entity_poly.pdbx_strand_id
1 'polypeptide(L)'
;MAGVRTVGILDFILSLNRLKILCGIPIPASLFKIFTGFAYLHYFGTIALYHTPWVDFLSTPGIFYSYEDLTRPYSALVFRIAGIVHETFLCSTFVIYIVIVASVFYRRAKLIKSSYWAREGQVLIYALIRFLLDLTLSVITHYVDLPGDSISVFVIYCIYDINNGLVPPLLYLAMNRLMPMYNEHPGEIAIKLHFLNGIIEATTVLRRSFEPLRLTMFQTIVGVTYIGLFIVFLPIYIVVTREQYWKLECHRLIVQIGVLHIAAWPFSLFLGLMQLLNYDYLGLSMFFGKVTVAGIRTVAILYFVLSLNRLEILCSVPIPVMIFKIFTVFAYVHYFGTIAIYHTPWVGLVSAPGVFYNFDDPSFPYTTFFSRIGGIVHESFLCATFIVYVVIVASVFHRRATLLQTTSFAKEAMILFYAFIRFFLDFSLSIVTHYVVLPKAPVTGFVIYCCYCIITGLIPSVLYLCMNRLVFIHSFADNSIPGRFGTNSSVERKLHKSRVFFRTEDHLNTELDIDESFI
;
A
#
# COMPACT_ATOMS: atom_id res chain seq x y z
N MET A 1 -1.94 21.66 0.95
CA MET A 1 -0.80 22.54 1.34
C MET A 1 -0.60 22.74 2.84
N ALA A 2 -1.63 23.09 3.64
CA ALA A 2 -1.43 23.35 5.08
C ALA A 2 -0.82 22.17 5.87
N GLY A 3 -1.32 20.96 5.60
CA GLY A 3 -0.77 19.72 6.20
C GLY A 3 0.69 19.51 5.83
N VAL A 4 0.99 19.60 4.53
CA VAL A 4 2.33 19.48 3.96
C VAL A 4 3.35 20.40 4.65
N ARG A 5 3.03 21.68 4.86
CA ARG A 5 3.97 22.61 5.51
C ARG A 5 4.19 22.31 6.98
N THR A 6 3.17 21.80 7.65
CA THR A 6 3.22 21.38 9.06
C THR A 6 4.11 20.14 9.25
N VAL A 7 4.29 19.31 8.21
CA VAL A 7 5.19 18.15 8.24
C VAL A 7 6.62 18.56 8.64
N GLY A 8 7.13 19.71 8.16
CA GLY A 8 8.46 20.19 8.54
C GLY A 8 8.63 20.41 10.05
N ILE A 9 7.59 20.91 10.73
CA ILE A 9 7.59 21.09 12.19
C ILE A 9 7.57 19.73 12.90
N LEU A 10 6.77 18.79 12.39
CA LEU A 10 6.69 17.43 12.94
C LEU A 10 8.00 16.65 12.75
N ASP A 11 8.66 16.80 11.61
CA ASP A 11 9.97 16.20 11.33
C ASP A 11 11.04 16.76 12.26
N PHE A 12 10.99 18.05 12.57
CA PHE A 12 11.84 18.65 13.60
C PHE A 12 11.59 18.05 14.98
N ILE A 13 10.33 17.90 15.41
CA ILE A 13 9.97 17.25 16.68
C ILE A 13 10.48 15.80 16.74
N LEU A 14 10.35 15.06 15.64
CA LEU A 14 10.86 13.69 15.52
C LEU A 14 12.39 13.66 15.61
N SER A 15 13.08 14.62 15.00
CA SER A 15 14.54 14.74 15.09
C SER A 15 15.02 15.04 16.53
N LEU A 16 14.31 15.89 17.28
CA LEU A 16 14.57 16.14 18.70
C LEU A 16 14.36 14.87 19.53
N ASN A 17 13.32 14.09 19.24
CA ASN A 17 13.10 12.83 19.93
C ASN A 17 14.23 11.82 19.67
N ARG A 18 14.73 11.77 18.43
CA ARG A 18 15.91 10.95 18.06
C ARG A 18 17.17 11.45 18.77
N LEU A 19 17.38 12.76 18.86
CA LEU A 19 18.47 13.37 19.60
C LEU A 19 18.42 12.97 21.09
N LYS A 20 17.24 13.02 21.72
CA LYS A 20 17.04 12.56 23.10
C LYS A 20 17.40 11.09 23.27
N ILE A 21 16.87 10.21 22.41
CA ILE A 21 17.03 8.75 22.54
C ILE A 21 18.47 8.32 22.21
N LEU A 22 19.01 8.77 21.07
CA LEU A 22 20.32 8.36 20.59
C LEU A 22 21.43 9.06 21.37
N CYS A 23 21.31 10.36 21.62
CA CYS A 23 22.36 11.16 22.24
C CYS A 23 22.23 11.23 23.78
N GLY A 24 21.19 10.64 24.36
CA GLY A 24 20.96 10.66 25.81
C GLY A 24 20.81 12.06 26.40
N ILE A 25 20.51 13.05 25.56
CA ILE A 25 20.36 14.45 25.97
C ILE A 25 19.00 14.58 26.66
N PRO A 26 18.94 15.05 27.92
CA PRO A 26 17.69 15.17 28.66
C PRO A 26 16.86 16.34 28.12
N ILE A 27 16.08 16.09 27.07
CA ILE A 27 15.11 17.06 26.55
C ILE A 27 13.81 16.97 27.37
N PRO A 28 13.36 18.08 27.99
CA PRO A 28 12.17 18.09 28.83
C PRO A 28 10.90 17.81 28.00
N ALA A 29 9.96 17.05 28.58
CA ALA A 29 8.72 16.69 27.91
C ALA A 29 7.84 17.91 27.56
N SER A 30 7.97 19.00 28.31
CA SER A 30 7.29 20.27 28.05
C SER A 30 7.65 20.84 26.67
N LEU A 31 8.91 20.71 26.23
CA LEU A 31 9.36 21.22 24.94
C LEU A 31 8.66 20.52 23.77
N PHE A 32 8.52 19.19 23.85
CA PHE A 32 7.76 18.42 22.84
C PHE A 32 6.30 18.84 22.78
N LYS A 33 5.66 19.08 23.93
CA LYS A 33 4.27 19.58 24.00
C LYS A 33 4.14 20.97 23.38
N ILE A 34 5.09 21.87 23.65
CA ILE A 34 5.11 23.23 23.09
C ILE A 34 5.22 23.18 21.57
N PHE A 35 6.21 22.46 21.02
CA PHE A 35 6.36 22.38 19.56
C PHE A 35 5.21 21.66 18.88
N THR A 36 4.64 20.62 19.52
CA THR A 36 3.43 19.95 19.00
C THR A 36 2.25 20.91 18.99
N GLY A 37 2.04 21.68 20.07
CA GLY A 37 1.03 22.73 20.12
C GLY A 37 1.24 23.80 19.05
N PHE A 38 2.49 24.20 18.81
CA PHE A 38 2.85 25.12 17.73
C PHE A 38 2.56 24.53 16.35
N ALA A 39 2.84 23.25 16.10
CA ALA A 39 2.51 22.57 14.85
C ALA A 39 0.99 22.60 14.58
N TYR A 40 0.18 22.29 15.59
CA TYR A 40 -1.27 22.36 15.47
C TYR A 40 -1.77 23.80 15.28
N LEU A 41 -1.24 24.76 16.05
CA LEU A 41 -1.60 26.16 15.91
C LEU A 41 -1.27 26.69 14.52
N HIS A 42 -0.09 26.34 13.98
CA HIS A 42 0.30 26.67 12.62
C HIS A 42 -0.63 26.03 11.58
N TYR A 43 -0.95 24.74 11.74
CA TYR A 43 -1.86 24.02 10.84
C TYR A 43 -3.26 24.65 10.81
N PHE A 44 -3.89 24.81 11.98
CA PHE A 44 -5.24 25.37 12.09
C PHE A 44 -5.27 26.86 11.75
N GLY A 45 -4.25 27.63 12.13
CA GLY A 45 -4.13 29.04 11.77
C GLY A 45 -4.01 29.23 10.26
N THR A 46 -3.22 28.38 9.59
CA THR A 46 -3.09 28.39 8.12
C THR A 46 -4.41 28.02 7.45
N ILE A 47 -5.14 27.01 7.95
CA ILE A 47 -6.47 26.66 7.44
C ILE A 47 -7.45 27.81 7.64
N ALA A 48 -7.49 28.41 8.83
CA ALA A 48 -8.36 29.54 9.13
C ALA A 48 -8.09 30.73 8.19
N LEU A 49 -6.81 31.02 7.90
CA LEU A 49 -6.43 32.05 6.93
C LEU A 49 -6.95 31.75 5.52
N TYR A 50 -6.85 30.51 5.04
CA TYR A 50 -7.39 30.11 3.73
C TYR A 50 -8.93 30.13 3.66
N HIS A 51 -9.62 30.19 4.80
CA HIS A 51 -11.07 30.40 4.83
C HIS A 51 -11.47 31.88 4.88
N THR A 52 -10.51 32.81 4.88
CA THR A 52 -10.79 34.24 4.80
C THR A 52 -10.86 34.71 3.35
N PRO A 53 -11.60 35.80 3.04
CA PRO A 53 -11.67 36.33 1.67
C PRO A 53 -10.36 36.96 1.17
N TRP A 54 -9.32 36.99 2.01
CA TRP A 54 -8.06 37.67 1.74
C TRP A 54 -6.94 36.76 1.24
N VAL A 55 -7.15 35.45 1.33
CA VAL A 55 -6.18 34.40 0.98
C VAL A 55 -6.95 33.31 0.25
N ASP A 56 -6.56 33.00 -0.99
CA ASP A 56 -7.27 32.00 -1.78
C ASP A 56 -6.30 31.23 -2.69
N PHE A 57 -6.77 30.09 -3.19
CA PHE A 57 -6.07 29.29 -4.18
C PHE A 57 -6.93 29.12 -5.42
N LEU A 58 -6.30 29.23 -6.58
CA LEU A 58 -6.90 28.87 -7.85
C LEU A 58 -6.63 27.41 -8.14
N SER A 59 -7.68 26.69 -8.53
CA SER A 59 -7.60 25.35 -9.09
C SER A 59 -8.26 25.38 -10.46
N THR A 60 -7.45 25.63 -11.47
CA THR A 60 -7.91 25.62 -12.86
C THR A 60 -7.88 24.20 -13.41
N PRO A 61 -8.94 23.75 -14.12
CA PRO A 61 -8.95 22.48 -14.81
C PRO A 61 -7.73 22.32 -15.73
N GLY A 62 -7.07 21.15 -15.68
CA GLY A 62 -5.86 20.86 -16.44
C GLY A 62 -4.54 21.26 -15.77
N ILE A 63 -4.59 21.99 -14.66
CA ILE A 63 -3.44 22.25 -13.79
C ILE A 63 -3.54 21.36 -12.56
N PHE A 64 -2.59 20.44 -12.38
CA PHE A 64 -2.61 19.41 -11.33
C PHE A 64 -2.18 19.93 -9.95
N TYR A 65 -2.06 21.24 -9.78
CA TYR A 65 -1.77 21.87 -8.50
C TYR A 65 -2.64 23.09 -8.28
N SER A 66 -3.05 23.29 -7.04
CA SER A 66 -3.59 24.56 -6.60
C SER A 66 -2.44 25.56 -6.56
N TYR A 67 -2.57 26.66 -7.29
CA TYR A 67 -1.63 27.79 -7.19
C TYR A 67 -2.29 28.94 -6.47
N GLU A 68 -1.46 29.87 -6.02
CA GLU A 68 -1.91 31.00 -5.25
C GLU A 68 -2.76 31.94 -6.09
N ASP A 69 -3.90 32.37 -5.55
CA ASP A 69 -4.63 33.47 -6.16
C ASP A 69 -3.91 34.79 -5.84
N LEU A 70 -3.02 35.21 -6.74
CA LEU A 70 -2.29 36.49 -6.63
C LEU A 70 -3.21 37.71 -6.76
N THR A 71 -4.48 37.54 -7.14
CA THR A 71 -5.46 38.64 -7.12
C THR A 71 -5.88 39.01 -5.68
N ARG A 72 -5.62 38.13 -4.70
CA ARG A 72 -5.88 38.39 -3.29
C ARG A 72 -4.65 38.99 -2.61
N PRO A 73 -4.83 40.00 -1.73
CA PRO A 73 -3.72 40.80 -1.21
C PRO A 73 -2.78 40.04 -0.28
N TYR A 74 -3.22 38.95 0.37
CA TYR A 74 -2.42 38.21 1.35
C TYR A 74 -2.03 36.79 0.94
N SER A 75 -2.45 36.27 -0.22
CA SER A 75 -2.08 34.92 -0.68
C SER A 75 -0.56 34.73 -0.73
N ALA A 76 0.14 35.59 -1.49
CA ALA A 76 1.59 35.54 -1.63
C ALA A 76 2.32 35.69 -0.28
N LEU A 77 1.80 36.54 0.61
CA LEU A 77 2.39 36.76 1.93
C LEU A 77 2.26 35.51 2.81
N VAL A 78 1.06 34.91 2.88
CA VAL A 78 0.80 33.71 3.69
C VAL A 78 1.65 32.53 3.21
N PHE A 79 1.81 32.38 1.90
CA PHE A 79 2.68 31.34 1.34
C PHE A 79 4.14 31.58 1.61
N ARG A 80 4.61 32.82 1.46
CA ARG A 80 6.00 33.16 1.81
C ARG A 80 6.28 32.91 3.28
N ILE A 81 5.38 33.30 4.18
CA ILE A 81 5.50 33.04 5.62
C ILE A 81 5.57 31.53 5.87
N ALA A 82 4.64 30.76 5.31
CA ALA A 82 4.58 29.34 5.56
C ALA A 82 5.75 28.57 4.93
N GLY A 83 6.29 29.05 3.80
CA GLY A 83 7.56 28.58 3.21
C GLY A 83 8.75 28.84 4.12
N ILE A 84 8.90 30.08 4.61
CA ILE A 84 9.97 30.45 5.57
C ILE A 84 9.89 29.59 6.84
N VAL A 85 8.68 29.38 7.38
CA VAL A 85 8.49 28.51 8.55
C VAL A 85 8.95 27.08 8.22
N HIS A 86 8.49 26.50 7.11
CA HIS A 86 8.88 25.16 6.70
C HIS A 86 10.40 25.01 6.55
N GLU A 87 11.04 25.94 5.84
CA GLU A 87 12.49 25.96 5.62
C GLU A 87 13.28 26.13 6.92
N THR A 88 12.81 26.99 7.83
CA THR A 88 13.45 27.19 9.14
C THR A 88 13.49 25.90 9.95
N PHE A 89 12.39 25.15 9.98
CA PHE A 89 12.32 23.88 10.68
C PHE A 89 13.13 22.78 9.97
N LEU A 90 13.21 22.81 8.64
CA LEU A 90 14.03 21.87 7.86
C LEU A 90 15.53 22.11 8.09
N CYS A 91 15.98 23.37 8.09
CA CYS A 91 17.34 23.77 8.46
C CYS A 91 17.66 23.40 9.92
N SER A 92 16.73 23.60 10.84
CA SER A 92 16.91 23.22 12.26
C SER A 92 17.03 21.70 12.43
N THR A 93 16.24 20.95 11.66
CA THR A 93 16.30 19.48 11.60
C THR A 93 17.66 19.00 11.08
N PHE A 94 18.22 19.68 10.07
CA PHE A 94 19.57 19.38 9.55
C PHE A 94 20.63 19.53 10.63
N VAL A 95 20.61 20.64 11.36
CA VAL A 95 21.56 20.90 12.47
C VAL A 95 21.45 19.80 13.54
N ILE A 96 20.24 19.40 13.91
CA ILE A 96 20.04 18.28 14.86
C ILE A 96 20.64 16.99 14.33
N TYR A 97 20.46 16.67 13.04
CA TYR A 97 21.06 15.47 12.47
C TYR A 97 22.59 15.53 12.44
N ILE A 98 23.20 16.69 12.16
CA ILE A 98 24.66 16.86 12.30
C ILE A 98 25.11 16.55 13.73
N VAL A 99 24.39 17.06 14.74
CA VAL A 99 24.70 16.78 16.15
C VAL A 99 24.55 15.29 16.47
N ILE A 100 23.49 14.63 15.98
CA ILE A 100 23.29 13.19 16.14
C ILE A 100 24.46 12.43 15.53
N VAL A 101 24.80 12.70 14.27
CA VAL A 101 25.92 12.07 13.55
C VAL A 101 27.23 12.26 14.32
N ALA A 102 27.57 13.50 14.67
CA ALA A 102 28.80 13.83 15.39
C ALA A 102 28.87 13.14 16.77
N SER A 103 27.75 13.09 17.50
CA SER A 103 27.70 12.41 18.80
C SER A 103 27.86 10.89 18.69
N VAL A 104 27.30 10.27 17.65
CA VAL A 104 27.44 8.84 17.37
C VAL A 104 28.89 8.53 17.00
N PHE A 105 29.52 9.35 16.15
CA PHE A 105 30.95 9.23 15.83
C PHE A 105 31.85 9.45 17.05
N TYR A 106 31.58 10.44 17.88
CA TYR A 106 32.33 10.71 19.11
C TYR A 106 32.26 9.52 20.08
N ARG A 107 31.06 8.96 20.30
CA ARG A 107 30.88 7.76 21.12
C ARG A 107 31.62 6.57 20.55
N ARG A 108 31.61 6.41 19.23
CA ARG A 108 32.36 5.34 18.55
C ARG A 108 33.87 5.49 18.75
N ALA A 109 34.40 6.70 18.62
CA ALA A 109 35.80 6.97 18.88
C ALA A 109 36.19 6.66 20.34
N LYS A 110 35.26 6.84 21.29
CA LYS A 110 35.48 6.62 22.72
C LYS A 110 35.22 5.18 23.18
N LEU A 111 34.32 4.43 22.54
CA LEU A 111 33.88 3.09 22.94
C LEU A 111 34.31 2.07 21.88
N ILE A 112 35.46 1.43 22.11
CA ILE A 112 36.19 0.60 21.12
C ILE A 112 35.42 -0.68 20.69
N LYS A 113 34.38 -1.12 21.41
CA LYS A 113 33.53 -2.27 21.02
C LYS A 113 32.08 -2.10 21.49
N SER A 114 31.23 -1.51 20.63
CA SER A 114 29.78 -1.50 20.83
C SER A 114 29.11 -2.37 19.77
N SER A 115 28.39 -3.43 20.17
CA SER A 115 27.63 -4.28 19.24
C SER A 115 26.37 -3.61 18.68
N TYR A 116 26.03 -2.40 19.16
CA TYR A 116 24.82 -1.67 18.77
C TYR A 116 24.96 -0.86 17.46
N TRP A 117 26.15 -0.82 16.87
CA TRP A 117 26.45 0.05 15.73
C TRP A 117 25.57 -0.21 14.50
N ALA A 118 25.24 -1.47 14.21
CA ALA A 118 24.42 -1.81 13.06
C ALA A 118 23.02 -1.20 13.16
N ARG A 119 22.45 -1.20 14.37
CA ARG A 119 21.13 -0.65 14.64
C ARG A 119 21.14 0.88 14.58
N GLU A 120 22.15 1.50 15.19
CA GLU A 120 22.32 2.96 15.16
C GLU A 120 22.59 3.47 13.74
N GLY A 121 23.42 2.76 12.96
CA GLY A 121 23.72 3.07 11.57
C GLY A 121 22.49 3.01 10.66
N GLN A 122 21.61 2.01 10.84
CA GLN A 122 20.35 1.93 10.09
C GLN A 122 19.40 3.08 10.40
N VAL A 123 19.29 3.48 11.67
CA VAL A 123 18.49 4.66 12.07
C VAL A 123 19.05 5.93 11.44
N LEU A 124 20.38 6.05 11.36
CA LEU A 124 21.06 7.18 10.74
C LEU A 124 20.84 7.23 9.22
N ILE A 125 20.94 6.08 8.54
CA ILE A 125 20.69 5.97 7.10
C ILE A 125 19.23 6.31 6.77
N TYR A 126 18.27 5.78 7.54
CA TYR A 126 16.85 6.17 7.43
C TYR A 126 16.69 7.68 7.51
N ALA A 127 17.29 8.27 8.55
CA ALA A 127 17.17 9.69 8.84
C ALA A 127 17.77 10.53 7.71
N LEU A 128 18.93 10.13 7.20
CA LEU A 128 19.62 10.81 6.11
C LEU A 128 18.81 10.73 4.80
N ILE A 129 18.32 9.55 4.41
CA ILE A 129 17.51 9.39 3.19
C ILE A 129 16.27 10.26 3.26
N ARG A 130 15.55 10.21 4.38
CA ARG A 130 14.34 11.01 4.58
C ARG A 130 14.65 12.52 4.49
N PHE A 131 15.67 12.97 5.23
CA PHE A 131 16.08 14.36 5.21
C PHE A 131 16.49 14.85 3.81
N LEU A 132 17.27 14.05 3.07
CA LEU A 132 17.70 14.41 1.71
C LEU A 132 16.51 14.55 0.76
N LEU A 133 15.56 13.62 0.81
CA LEU A 133 14.35 13.69 -0.02
C LEU A 133 13.50 14.93 0.32
N ASP A 134 13.31 15.22 1.61
CA ASP A 134 12.56 16.40 2.06
C ASP A 134 13.26 17.70 1.65
N LEU A 135 14.58 17.79 1.82
CA LEU A 135 15.38 18.94 1.40
C LEU A 135 15.32 19.12 -0.11
N THR A 136 15.53 18.06 -0.90
CA THR A 136 15.49 18.13 -2.36
C THR A 136 14.11 18.60 -2.83
N LEU A 137 13.03 18.05 -2.29
CA LEU A 137 11.68 18.48 -2.63
C LEU A 137 11.40 19.92 -2.19
N SER A 138 11.87 20.34 -1.02
CA SER A 138 11.72 21.72 -0.56
C SER A 138 12.45 22.69 -1.49
N VAL A 139 13.69 22.38 -1.89
CA VAL A 139 14.48 23.21 -2.81
C VAL A 139 13.82 23.28 -4.18
N ILE A 140 13.40 22.14 -4.73
CA ILE A 140 12.72 22.08 -6.03
C ILE A 140 11.42 22.88 -6.01
N THR A 141 10.65 22.83 -4.92
CA THR A 141 9.34 23.50 -4.85
C THR A 141 9.41 25.00 -4.56
N HIS A 142 10.46 25.48 -3.89
CA HIS A 142 10.56 26.89 -3.46
C HIS A 142 11.54 27.73 -4.28
N TYR A 143 12.60 27.13 -4.83
CA TYR A 143 13.71 27.86 -5.44
C TYR A 143 13.91 27.56 -6.92
N VAL A 144 13.33 26.47 -7.43
CA VAL A 144 13.40 26.14 -8.85
C VAL A 144 12.15 26.67 -9.52
N ASP A 145 12.32 27.57 -10.48
CA ASP A 145 11.26 27.95 -11.41
C ASP A 145 10.93 26.73 -12.27
N LEU A 146 9.96 25.95 -11.79
CA LEU A 146 9.47 24.78 -12.51
C LEU A 146 8.81 25.26 -13.80
N PRO A 147 9.08 24.60 -14.94
CA PRO A 147 8.37 24.91 -16.16
C PRO A 147 6.87 24.81 -15.89
N GLY A 148 6.11 25.84 -16.29
CA GLY A 148 4.67 25.94 -16.04
C GLY A 148 3.83 24.89 -16.78
N ASP A 149 4.47 23.84 -17.30
CA ASP A 149 3.78 22.71 -17.86
C ASP A 149 3.16 21.85 -16.74
N SER A 150 1.94 21.40 -16.99
CA SER A 150 1.16 20.65 -16.00
C SER A 150 1.78 19.30 -15.63
N ILE A 151 2.62 18.73 -16.50
CA ILE A 151 3.28 17.43 -16.28
C ILE A 151 4.37 17.56 -15.22
N SER A 152 5.26 18.54 -15.34
CA SER A 152 6.33 18.79 -14.37
C SER A 152 5.77 18.99 -12.97
N VAL A 153 4.68 19.76 -12.85
CA VAL A 153 4.07 19.99 -11.55
C VAL A 153 3.37 18.73 -11.00
N PHE A 154 2.69 17.97 -11.86
CA PHE A 154 2.10 16.68 -11.48
C PHE A 154 3.15 15.70 -10.96
N VAL A 155 4.29 15.57 -11.66
CA VAL A 155 5.38 14.67 -11.27
C VAL A 155 5.93 15.07 -9.90
N ILE A 156 6.15 16.36 -9.67
CA ILE A 156 6.68 16.84 -8.40
C ILE A 156 5.71 16.58 -7.25
N TYR A 157 4.42 16.75 -7.47
CA TYR A 157 3.40 16.39 -6.49
C TYR A 157 3.37 14.90 -6.19
N CYS A 158 3.44 14.05 -7.23
CA CYS A 158 3.51 12.60 -7.04
C CYS A 158 4.75 12.20 -6.22
N ILE A 159 5.92 12.78 -6.53
CA ILE A 159 7.15 12.53 -5.75
C ILE A 159 6.96 13.03 -4.30
N TYR A 160 6.29 14.17 -4.12
CA TYR A 160 6.00 14.72 -2.80
C TYR A 160 5.09 13.80 -1.97
N ASP A 161 4.03 13.26 -2.56
CA ASP A 161 3.10 12.34 -1.92
C ASP A 161 3.73 10.99 -1.65
N ILE A 162 4.52 10.46 -2.60
CA ILE A 162 5.31 9.24 -2.39
C ILE A 162 6.30 9.45 -1.23
N ASN A 163 7.01 10.58 -1.22
CA ASN A 163 7.99 10.87 -0.19
C ASN A 163 7.36 11.00 1.19
N ASN A 164 6.21 11.67 1.33
CA ASN A 164 5.59 11.86 2.65
C ASN A 164 4.68 10.72 3.09
N GLY A 165 4.02 10.04 2.14
CA GLY A 165 3.07 8.97 2.43
C GLY A 165 3.66 7.56 2.40
N LEU A 166 4.54 7.27 1.44
CA LEU A 166 5.00 5.90 1.16
C LEU A 166 6.41 5.62 1.69
N VAL A 167 7.33 6.57 1.53
CA VAL A 167 8.74 6.39 1.95
C VAL A 167 8.87 6.13 3.46
N PRO A 168 8.16 6.80 4.40
CA PRO A 168 8.33 6.53 5.83
C PRO A 168 7.88 5.12 6.23
N PRO A 169 6.69 4.62 5.80
CA PRO A 169 6.32 3.21 6.01
C PRO A 169 7.30 2.22 5.38
N LEU A 170 7.75 2.46 4.13
CA LEU A 170 8.70 1.57 3.45
C LEU A 170 10.05 1.50 4.15
N LEU A 171 10.61 2.65 4.53
CA LEU A 171 11.86 2.72 5.26
C LEU A 171 11.72 2.12 6.67
N TYR A 172 10.59 2.32 7.34
CA TYR A 172 10.30 1.68 8.64
C TYR A 172 10.24 0.16 8.52
N LEU A 173 9.60 -0.36 7.47
CA LEU A 173 9.56 -1.80 7.17
C LEU A 173 10.95 -2.32 6.83
N ALA A 174 11.74 -1.59 6.03
CA ALA A 174 13.12 -1.96 5.70
C ALA A 174 14.01 -2.05 6.96
N MET A 175 13.92 -1.07 7.86
CA MET A 175 14.64 -1.09 9.14
C MET A 175 14.22 -2.27 10.03
N ASN A 176 12.91 -2.55 10.12
CA ASN A 176 12.41 -3.65 10.95
C ASN A 176 12.69 -5.04 10.34
N ARG A 177 12.91 -5.12 9.03
CA ARG A 177 13.30 -6.33 8.30
C ARG A 177 14.78 -6.66 8.46
N LEU A 178 15.64 -5.66 8.68
CA LEU A 178 17.08 -5.84 8.86
C LEU A 178 17.50 -6.19 10.30
N MET A 179 16.66 -5.92 11.30
CA MET A 179 17.01 -6.19 12.71
C MET A 179 17.19 -7.68 13.08
N PRO A 180 16.43 -8.64 12.53
CA PRO A 180 16.67 -10.07 12.80
C PRO A 180 17.83 -10.65 11.97
N MET A 181 18.06 -10.16 10.74
CA MET A 181 19.01 -10.79 9.80
C MET A 181 20.48 -10.35 9.99
N TYR A 182 20.73 -9.24 10.68
CA TYR A 182 22.10 -8.75 10.89
C TYR A 182 22.96 -9.65 11.80
N ASN A 183 22.33 -10.49 12.62
CA ASN A 183 23.06 -11.40 13.51
C ASN A 183 23.50 -12.70 12.85
N GLU A 184 23.07 -13.01 11.61
CA GLU A 184 23.36 -14.33 11.02
C GLU A 184 24.26 -14.32 9.79
N HIS A 185 24.12 -13.47 8.75
CA HIS A 185 25.02 -13.58 7.58
C HIS A 185 25.29 -12.28 6.78
N PRO A 186 26.54 -11.77 6.71
CA PRO A 186 26.90 -10.55 5.97
C PRO A 186 26.91 -10.68 4.42
N GLY A 187 26.72 -11.87 3.86
CA GLY A 187 26.77 -12.11 2.40
C GLY A 187 25.52 -11.66 1.61
N GLU A 188 24.39 -11.44 2.27
CA GLU A 188 23.10 -11.16 1.61
C GLU A 188 22.96 -9.73 1.04
N ILE A 189 23.91 -8.84 1.35
CA ILE A 189 23.93 -7.45 0.88
C ILE A 189 24.31 -7.35 -0.61
N ALA A 190 25.13 -8.28 -1.13
CA ALA A 190 25.59 -8.27 -2.51
C ALA A 190 24.46 -8.59 -3.52
N ILE A 191 23.53 -9.48 -3.16
CA ILE A 191 22.41 -9.89 -4.02
C ILE A 191 21.41 -8.74 -4.22
N LYS A 192 21.22 -7.89 -3.20
CA LYS A 192 20.33 -6.73 -3.27
C LYS A 192 20.91 -5.59 -4.12
N LEU A 193 22.23 -5.43 -4.13
CA LEU A 193 22.92 -4.45 -4.98
C LEU A 193 22.87 -4.85 -6.47
N HIS A 194 22.99 -6.15 -6.76
CA HIS A 194 22.91 -6.68 -8.12
C HIS A 194 21.52 -6.49 -8.75
N PHE A 195 20.46 -6.65 -7.96
CA PHE A 195 19.08 -6.41 -8.40
C PHE A 195 18.84 -4.93 -8.74
N LEU A 196 19.34 -4.00 -7.92
CA LEU A 196 19.25 -2.57 -8.19
C LEU A 196 20.03 -2.16 -9.45
N ASN A 197 21.22 -2.71 -9.65
CA ASN A 197 22.01 -2.45 -10.86
C ASN A 197 21.33 -2.99 -12.12
N GLY A 198 20.66 -4.15 -12.05
CA GLY A 198 19.88 -4.71 -13.16
C GLY A 198 18.70 -3.83 -13.57
N ILE A 199 18.05 -3.14 -12.60
CA ILE A 199 16.98 -2.18 -12.89
C ILE A 199 17.54 -0.95 -13.61
N ILE A 200 18.68 -0.42 -13.15
CA ILE A 200 19.33 0.74 -13.76
C ILE A 200 19.76 0.43 -15.20
N GLU A 201 20.34 -0.75 -15.43
CA GLU A 201 20.78 -1.19 -16.76
C GLU A 201 19.60 -1.45 -17.71
N ALA A 202 18.50 -2.03 -17.22
CA ALA A 202 17.27 -2.16 -18.01
C ALA A 202 16.71 -0.79 -18.44
N THR A 203 16.73 0.21 -17.55
CA THR A 203 16.26 1.57 -17.88
C THR A 203 17.15 2.29 -18.89
N THR A 204 18.47 2.07 -18.90
CA THR A 204 19.38 2.69 -19.88
C THR A 204 19.29 2.05 -21.26
N VAL A 205 19.08 0.74 -21.34
CA VAL A 205 18.81 0.01 -22.60
C VAL A 205 17.48 0.43 -23.21
N LEU A 206 16.43 0.59 -22.38
CA LEU A 206 15.15 1.13 -22.82
C LEU A 206 15.31 2.54 -23.38
N ARG A 207 16.04 3.44 -22.70
CA ARG A 207 16.28 4.82 -23.15
C ARG A 207 16.87 4.92 -24.56
N ARG A 208 17.82 4.05 -24.93
CA ARG A 208 18.45 4.06 -26.27
C ARG A 208 17.51 3.54 -27.38
N SER A 209 16.51 2.75 -27.03
CA SER A 209 15.58 2.15 -28.00
C SER A 209 14.42 3.07 -28.39
N PHE A 210 14.16 4.15 -27.63
CA PHE A 210 12.97 5.00 -27.79
C PHE A 210 13.21 6.37 -28.45
N GLU A 211 14.46 6.74 -28.83
CA GLU A 211 14.73 8.02 -29.50
C GLU A 211 13.99 8.30 -30.83
N PRO A 212 13.59 7.30 -31.66
CA PRO A 212 12.90 7.61 -32.91
C PRO A 212 11.37 7.79 -32.78
N LEU A 213 10.77 7.50 -31.61
CA LEU A 213 9.33 7.66 -31.42
C LEU A 213 9.03 9.02 -30.77
N ARG A 214 8.20 9.85 -31.44
CA ARG A 214 7.56 11.05 -30.86
C ARG A 214 6.55 10.67 -29.77
N LEU A 215 6.97 9.91 -28.77
CA LEU A 215 6.20 9.63 -27.57
C LEU A 215 6.13 10.91 -26.75
N THR A 216 4.94 11.23 -26.26
CA THR A 216 4.84 12.28 -25.24
C THR A 216 5.63 11.81 -24.01
N MET A 217 6.41 12.70 -23.39
CA MET A 217 7.20 12.38 -22.19
C MET A 217 6.33 11.67 -21.12
N PHE A 218 5.07 12.09 -21.02
CA PHE A 218 4.08 11.49 -20.12
C PHE A 218 3.81 10.01 -20.43
N GLN A 219 3.58 9.65 -21.69
CA GLN A 219 3.34 8.26 -22.10
C GLN A 219 4.53 7.35 -21.75
N THR A 220 5.77 7.85 -21.90
CA THR A 220 6.98 7.12 -21.47
C THR A 220 7.00 6.91 -19.96
N ILE A 221 6.69 7.94 -19.17
CA ILE A 221 6.61 7.85 -17.70
C ILE A 221 5.56 6.81 -17.28
N VAL A 222 4.37 6.85 -17.90
CA VAL A 222 3.30 5.89 -17.62
C VAL A 222 3.74 4.47 -17.96
N GLY A 223 4.34 4.28 -19.15
CA GLY A 223 4.84 2.99 -19.60
C GLY A 223 5.85 2.36 -18.64
N VAL A 224 6.87 3.14 -18.24
CA VAL A 224 7.87 2.71 -17.26
C VAL A 224 7.23 2.41 -15.90
N THR A 225 6.29 3.25 -15.45
CA THR A 225 5.61 3.07 -14.17
C THR A 225 4.84 1.75 -14.12
N TYR A 226 4.09 1.41 -15.18
CA TYR A 226 3.30 0.17 -15.19
C TYR A 226 4.15 -1.10 -15.24
N ILE A 227 5.27 -1.06 -15.97
CA ILE A 227 6.26 -2.14 -15.93
C ILE A 227 6.87 -2.27 -14.53
N GLY A 228 7.21 -1.14 -13.90
CA GLY A 228 7.71 -1.11 -12.53
C GLY A 228 6.71 -1.69 -11.53
N LEU A 229 5.43 -1.34 -11.63
CA LEU A 229 4.37 -1.90 -10.80
C LEU A 229 4.28 -3.42 -10.96
N PHE A 230 4.29 -3.94 -12.19
CA PHE A 230 4.31 -5.39 -12.44
C PHE A 230 5.49 -6.09 -11.74
N ILE A 231 6.70 -5.53 -11.86
CA ILE A 231 7.90 -6.08 -11.21
C ILE A 231 7.78 -6.03 -9.69
N VAL A 232 7.22 -4.96 -9.12
CA VAL A 232 7.02 -4.82 -7.67
C VAL A 232 6.01 -5.83 -7.13
N PHE A 233 5.00 -6.20 -7.92
CA PHE A 233 3.98 -7.17 -7.51
C PHE A 233 4.39 -8.63 -7.73
N LEU A 234 5.39 -8.90 -8.59
CA LEU A 234 5.89 -10.24 -8.86
C LEU A 234 6.36 -11.01 -7.59
N PRO A 235 7.12 -10.45 -6.63
CA PRO A 235 7.61 -11.16 -5.45
C PRO A 235 6.51 -11.63 -4.49
N ILE A 236 5.33 -11.01 -4.52
CA ILE A 236 4.18 -11.43 -3.71
C ILE A 236 3.72 -12.85 -4.11
N TYR A 237 4.02 -13.27 -5.35
CA TYR A 237 3.82 -14.62 -5.88
C TYR A 237 4.48 -15.73 -5.04
N ILE A 238 5.64 -15.46 -4.44
CA ILE A 238 6.43 -16.45 -3.69
C ILE A 238 5.66 -16.94 -2.45
N VAL A 239 4.69 -16.17 -1.96
CA VAL A 239 3.87 -16.56 -0.80
C VAL A 239 2.82 -17.60 -1.18
N VAL A 240 2.31 -17.57 -2.42
CA VAL A 240 1.23 -18.45 -2.91
C VAL A 240 1.73 -19.90 -3.11
N THR A 241 3.01 -20.09 -3.41
CA THR A 241 3.57 -21.39 -3.76
C THR A 241 3.89 -22.30 -2.56
N ARG A 242 3.70 -21.82 -1.32
CA ARG A 242 4.04 -22.61 -0.12
C ARG A 242 2.91 -23.53 0.33
N GLU A 243 3.18 -24.84 0.34
CA GLU A 243 2.24 -25.91 0.71
C GLU A 243 1.63 -25.74 2.11
N GLN A 244 2.35 -25.13 3.05
CA GLN A 244 1.88 -24.93 4.43
C GLN A 244 0.58 -24.13 4.52
N TYR A 245 0.33 -23.20 3.57
CA TYR A 245 -0.90 -22.41 3.56
C TYR A 245 -2.09 -23.18 2.99
N TRP A 246 -1.92 -24.31 2.32
CA TRP A 246 -3.03 -25.01 1.68
C TRP A 246 -3.87 -25.85 2.66
N LYS A 247 -3.47 -25.93 3.94
CA LYS A 247 -4.14 -26.78 4.94
C LYS A 247 -5.42 -26.16 5.49
N LEU A 248 -5.50 -24.83 5.55
CA LEU A 248 -6.64 -24.11 6.13
C LEU A 248 -7.52 -23.52 5.03
N GLU A 249 -8.85 -23.64 5.16
CA GLU A 249 -9.79 -23.17 4.12
C GLU A 249 -9.65 -21.68 3.82
N CYS A 250 -9.54 -20.84 4.85
CA CYS A 250 -9.28 -19.41 4.70
C CYS A 250 -8.05 -19.12 3.83
N HIS A 251 -6.98 -19.90 4.00
CA HIS A 251 -5.76 -19.70 3.24
C HIS A 251 -5.91 -20.20 1.80
N ARG A 252 -6.69 -21.25 1.54
CA ARG A 252 -7.06 -21.66 0.18
C ARG A 252 -7.80 -20.53 -0.55
N LEU A 253 -8.74 -19.85 0.11
CA LEU A 253 -9.44 -18.70 -0.47
C LEU A 253 -8.48 -17.53 -0.77
N ILE A 254 -7.56 -17.23 0.15
CA ILE A 254 -6.52 -16.20 -0.07
C ILE A 254 -5.63 -16.57 -1.27
N VAL A 255 -5.27 -17.84 -1.41
CA VAL A 255 -4.52 -18.34 -2.57
C VAL A 255 -5.32 -18.17 -3.86
N GLN A 256 -6.60 -18.50 -3.87
CA GLN A 256 -7.47 -18.31 -5.05
C GLN A 256 -7.56 -16.82 -5.46
N ILE A 257 -7.72 -15.91 -4.49
CA ILE A 257 -7.67 -14.45 -4.73
C ILE A 257 -6.29 -14.06 -5.31
N GLY A 258 -5.22 -14.61 -4.74
CA GLY A 258 -3.86 -14.42 -5.25
C GLY A 258 -3.70 -14.88 -6.71
N VAL A 259 -4.25 -16.04 -7.08
CA VAL A 259 -4.24 -16.56 -8.45
C VAL A 259 -4.96 -15.62 -9.42
N LEU A 260 -6.12 -15.09 -9.04
CA LEU A 260 -6.83 -14.10 -9.88
C LEU A 260 -6.02 -12.81 -10.05
N HIS A 261 -5.37 -12.33 -9.00
CA HIS A 261 -4.46 -11.18 -9.11
C HIS A 261 -3.27 -11.50 -10.04
N ILE A 262 -2.65 -12.68 -9.90
CA ILE A 262 -1.55 -13.12 -10.79
C ILE A 262 -1.99 -13.17 -12.24
N ALA A 263 -3.22 -13.62 -12.53
CA ALA A 263 -3.76 -13.61 -13.88
C ALA A 263 -4.02 -12.19 -14.41
N ALA A 264 -4.34 -11.24 -13.54
CA ALA A 264 -4.59 -9.84 -13.88
C ALA A 264 -3.30 -9.01 -14.07
N TRP A 265 -2.25 -9.25 -13.27
CA TRP A 265 -1.02 -8.43 -13.29
C TRP A 265 -0.30 -8.30 -14.64
N PRO A 266 -0.25 -9.31 -15.52
CA PRO A 266 0.32 -9.15 -16.85
C PRO A 266 -0.29 -7.98 -17.63
N PHE A 267 -1.52 -7.58 -17.32
CA PHE A 267 -2.12 -6.38 -17.90
C PHE A 267 -1.26 -5.12 -17.66
N SER A 268 -0.73 -4.89 -16.46
CA SER A 268 0.16 -3.75 -16.20
C SER A 268 1.41 -3.80 -17.07
N LEU A 269 2.00 -4.99 -17.25
CA LEU A 269 3.16 -5.17 -18.11
C LEU A 269 2.84 -4.82 -19.56
N PHE A 270 1.79 -5.43 -20.13
CA PHE A 270 1.44 -5.24 -21.53
C PHE A 270 0.86 -3.84 -21.82
N LEU A 271 0.12 -3.26 -20.87
CA LEU A 271 -0.32 -1.87 -20.95
C LEU A 271 0.90 -0.93 -20.94
N GLY A 272 1.88 -1.18 -20.07
CA GLY A 272 3.12 -0.42 -20.04
C GLY A 272 3.90 -0.51 -21.35
N LEU A 273 4.06 -1.73 -21.89
CA LEU A 273 4.70 -1.97 -23.19
C LEU A 273 3.93 -1.29 -24.33
N MET A 274 2.61 -1.37 -24.35
CA MET A 274 1.78 -0.69 -25.36
C MET A 274 2.00 0.82 -25.34
N GLN A 275 2.11 1.42 -24.15
CA GLN A 275 2.43 2.84 -24.04
C GLN A 275 3.83 3.15 -24.56
N LEU A 276 4.83 2.33 -24.24
CA LEU A 276 6.20 2.56 -24.72
C LEU A 276 6.36 2.33 -26.23
N LEU A 277 5.69 1.33 -26.79
CA LEU A 277 5.79 0.98 -28.20
C LEU A 277 4.87 1.83 -29.09
N ASN A 278 3.90 2.52 -28.50
CA ASN A 278 2.86 3.28 -29.18
C ASN A 278 1.97 2.41 -30.10
N TYR A 279 1.83 1.12 -29.81
CA TYR A 279 0.85 0.20 -30.42
C TYR A 279 0.66 -1.04 -29.52
N ASP A 280 -0.48 -1.72 -29.63
CA ASP A 280 -0.76 -2.96 -28.88
C ASP A 280 -0.27 -4.19 -29.64
N TYR A 281 0.92 -4.69 -29.30
CA TYR A 281 1.50 -5.86 -29.96
C TYR A 281 0.61 -7.09 -29.76
N LEU A 282 0.08 -7.64 -30.86
CA LEU A 282 -0.84 -8.79 -30.91
C LEU A 282 -2.14 -8.62 -30.11
N GLY A 283 -2.51 -7.39 -29.71
CA GLY A 283 -3.69 -7.17 -28.87
C GLY A 283 -3.52 -7.71 -27.43
N LEU A 284 -2.29 -7.87 -26.95
CA LEU A 284 -2.01 -8.45 -25.63
C LEU A 284 -2.51 -7.56 -24.50
N SER A 285 -2.35 -6.23 -24.61
CA SER A 285 -2.84 -5.30 -23.60
C SER A 285 -4.37 -5.40 -23.51
N MET A 286 -5.07 -5.39 -24.65
CA MET A 286 -6.52 -5.55 -24.69
C MET A 286 -6.97 -6.91 -24.14
N PHE A 287 -6.29 -8.01 -24.49
CA PHE A 287 -6.58 -9.35 -23.98
C PHE A 287 -6.48 -9.41 -22.46
N PHE A 288 -5.33 -9.04 -21.89
CA PHE A 288 -5.14 -9.06 -20.44
C PHE A 288 -5.98 -7.99 -19.73
N GLY A 289 -6.38 -6.94 -20.44
CA GLY A 289 -7.34 -5.96 -19.95
C GLY A 289 -8.70 -6.58 -19.62
N LYS A 290 -9.21 -7.43 -20.51
CA LYS A 290 -10.46 -8.20 -20.31
C LYS A 290 -10.33 -9.17 -19.14
N VAL A 291 -9.20 -9.88 -19.06
CA VAL A 291 -8.88 -10.80 -17.95
C VAL A 291 -8.85 -10.05 -16.61
N THR A 292 -8.21 -8.88 -16.55
CA THR A 292 -8.12 -8.03 -15.36
C THR A 292 -9.48 -7.55 -14.89
N VAL A 293 -10.33 -7.06 -15.80
CA VAL A 293 -11.70 -6.61 -15.44
C VAL A 293 -12.51 -7.77 -14.87
N ALA A 294 -12.44 -8.96 -15.48
CA ALA A 294 -13.10 -10.15 -14.96
C ALA A 294 -12.55 -10.57 -13.57
N GLY A 295 -11.23 -10.50 -13.41
CA GLY A 295 -10.53 -10.84 -12.17
C GLY A 295 -10.94 -9.93 -11.01
N ILE A 296 -10.85 -8.61 -11.21
CA ILE A 296 -11.23 -7.60 -10.20
C ILE A 296 -12.68 -7.81 -9.74
N ARG A 297 -13.61 -8.01 -10.68
CA ARG A 297 -15.02 -8.24 -10.35
C ARG A 297 -15.22 -9.52 -9.53
N THR A 298 -14.54 -10.59 -9.92
CA THR A 298 -14.64 -11.90 -9.25
C THR A 298 -14.01 -11.89 -7.85
N VAL A 299 -12.95 -11.12 -7.65
CA VAL A 299 -12.28 -11.00 -6.34
C VAL A 299 -13.25 -10.50 -5.26
N ALA A 300 -14.21 -9.63 -5.57
CA ALA A 300 -15.24 -9.22 -4.60
C ALA A 300 -16.12 -10.40 -4.13
N ILE A 301 -16.46 -11.33 -5.03
CA ILE A 301 -17.22 -12.54 -4.69
C ILE A 301 -16.38 -13.40 -3.73
N LEU A 302 -15.09 -13.59 -4.00
CA LEU A 302 -14.20 -14.36 -3.12
C LEU A 302 -13.97 -13.65 -1.77
N TYR A 303 -13.93 -12.31 -1.72
CA TYR A 303 -13.88 -11.58 -0.46
C TYR A 303 -15.14 -11.77 0.38
N PHE A 304 -16.30 -11.88 -0.25
CA PHE A 304 -17.53 -12.23 0.46
C PHE A 304 -17.44 -13.64 1.06
N VAL A 305 -16.99 -14.63 0.29
CA VAL A 305 -16.77 -16.02 0.80
C VAL A 305 -15.76 -16.02 1.95
N LEU A 306 -14.68 -15.24 1.84
CA LEU A 306 -13.69 -15.09 2.91
C LEU A 306 -14.30 -14.45 4.16
N SER A 307 -15.17 -13.46 4.02
CA SER A 307 -15.86 -12.83 5.16
C SER A 307 -16.81 -13.78 5.87
N LEU A 308 -17.53 -14.64 5.13
CA LEU A 308 -18.38 -15.69 5.70
C LEU A 308 -17.55 -16.71 6.50
N ASN A 309 -16.38 -17.10 6.00
CA ASN A 309 -15.50 -18.00 6.74
C ASN A 309 -14.96 -17.35 8.03
N ARG A 310 -14.72 -16.03 8.02
CA ARG A 310 -14.39 -15.28 9.25
C ARG A 310 -15.58 -15.19 10.21
N LEU A 311 -16.80 -15.06 9.69
CA LEU A 311 -18.03 -15.07 10.49
C LEU A 311 -18.20 -16.40 11.23
N GLU A 312 -18.02 -17.52 10.52
CA GLU A 312 -18.05 -18.87 11.11
C GLU A 312 -17.03 -19.02 12.23
N ILE A 313 -15.76 -18.68 11.97
CA ILE A 313 -14.66 -18.85 12.95
C ILE A 313 -14.83 -17.93 14.17
N LEU A 314 -15.16 -16.63 13.96
CA LEU A 314 -15.17 -15.65 15.04
C LEU A 314 -16.48 -15.62 15.84
N CYS A 315 -17.59 -15.94 15.18
CA CYS A 315 -18.92 -15.91 15.80
C CYS A 315 -19.45 -17.30 16.15
N SER A 316 -18.72 -18.36 15.80
CA SER A 316 -19.14 -19.75 15.98
C SER A 316 -20.50 -20.04 15.34
N VAL A 317 -20.80 -19.37 14.22
CA VAL A 317 -22.03 -19.57 13.45
C VAL A 317 -21.82 -20.77 12.53
N PRO A 318 -22.59 -21.86 12.66
CA PRO A 318 -22.41 -23.04 11.82
C PRO A 318 -22.87 -22.75 10.39
N ILE A 319 -21.92 -22.47 9.49
CA ILE A 319 -22.19 -22.26 8.06
C ILE A 319 -21.92 -23.58 7.34
N PRO A 320 -22.90 -24.18 6.66
CA PRO A 320 -22.68 -25.42 5.92
C PRO A 320 -21.56 -25.27 4.88
N VAL A 321 -20.61 -26.20 4.86
CA VAL A 321 -19.48 -26.23 3.90
C VAL A 321 -19.93 -26.17 2.43
N MET A 322 -21.14 -26.65 2.16
CA MET A 322 -21.78 -26.57 0.85
C MET A 322 -21.92 -25.12 0.34
N ILE A 323 -22.19 -24.16 1.22
CA ILE A 323 -22.34 -22.74 0.85
C ILE A 323 -21.03 -22.18 0.33
N PHE A 324 -19.90 -22.44 1.01
CA PHE A 324 -18.58 -22.00 0.56
C PHE A 324 -18.23 -22.57 -0.82
N LYS A 325 -18.53 -23.86 -1.05
CA LYS A 325 -18.32 -24.52 -2.34
C LYS A 325 -19.17 -23.90 -3.45
N ILE A 326 -20.46 -23.67 -3.22
CA ILE A 326 -21.38 -23.06 -4.20
C ILE A 326 -20.88 -21.67 -4.61
N PHE A 327 -20.57 -20.79 -3.65
CA PHE A 327 -20.10 -19.45 -3.98
C PHE A 327 -18.73 -19.45 -4.66
N THR A 328 -17.85 -20.39 -4.31
CA THR A 328 -16.54 -20.52 -4.97
C THR A 328 -16.71 -20.96 -6.42
N VAL A 329 -17.55 -21.96 -6.70
CA VAL A 329 -17.89 -22.39 -8.06
C VAL A 329 -18.54 -21.24 -8.83
N PHE A 330 -19.48 -20.54 -8.21
CA PHE A 330 -20.11 -19.35 -8.79
C PHE A 330 -19.09 -18.27 -9.16
N ALA A 331 -18.11 -17.99 -8.30
CA ALA A 331 -17.05 -17.01 -8.58
C ALA A 331 -16.24 -17.38 -9.83
N TYR A 332 -15.85 -18.65 -9.99
CA TYR A 332 -15.11 -19.09 -11.17
C TYR A 332 -15.98 -19.12 -12.44
N VAL A 333 -17.24 -19.53 -12.34
CA VAL A 333 -18.19 -19.45 -13.47
C VAL A 333 -18.37 -18.00 -13.90
N HIS A 334 -18.52 -17.08 -12.95
CA HIS A 334 -18.60 -15.65 -13.20
C HIS A 334 -17.31 -15.12 -13.88
N TYR A 335 -16.13 -15.51 -13.40
CA TYR A 335 -14.84 -15.12 -13.98
C TYR A 335 -14.70 -15.56 -15.44
N PHE A 336 -14.82 -16.86 -15.71
CA PHE A 336 -14.67 -17.40 -17.06
C PHE A 336 -15.80 -16.94 -17.99
N GLY A 337 -17.04 -16.85 -17.48
CA GLY A 337 -18.17 -16.31 -18.22
C GLY A 337 -17.97 -14.86 -18.63
N THR A 338 -17.43 -14.03 -17.73
CA THR A 338 -17.13 -12.61 -18.03
C THR A 338 -16.05 -12.49 -19.11
N ILE A 339 -14.98 -13.29 -19.04
CA ILE A 339 -13.94 -13.32 -20.08
C ILE A 339 -14.55 -13.74 -21.42
N ALA A 340 -15.32 -14.82 -21.44
CA ALA A 340 -15.96 -15.32 -22.66
C ALA A 340 -16.86 -14.25 -23.31
N ILE A 341 -17.67 -13.55 -22.51
CA ILE A 341 -18.53 -12.46 -23.00
C ILE A 341 -17.71 -11.30 -23.56
N TYR A 342 -16.63 -10.86 -22.91
CA TYR A 342 -15.74 -9.82 -23.43
C TYR A 342 -15.00 -10.23 -24.72
N HIS A 343 -14.97 -11.52 -25.05
CA HIS A 343 -14.43 -12.02 -26.33
C HIS A 343 -15.48 -12.13 -27.45
N THR A 344 -16.76 -11.92 -27.15
CA THR A 344 -17.82 -11.86 -28.17
C THR A 344 -17.77 -10.53 -28.93
N PRO A 345 -18.34 -10.45 -30.15
CA PRO A 345 -18.46 -9.21 -30.91
C PRO A 345 -19.55 -8.26 -30.37
N TRP A 346 -20.00 -8.45 -29.12
CA TRP A 346 -21.12 -7.72 -28.52
C TRP A 346 -20.69 -6.79 -27.39
N VAL A 347 -19.51 -7.03 -26.81
CA VAL A 347 -18.97 -6.31 -25.65
C VAL A 347 -17.49 -6.04 -25.91
N GLY A 348 -17.09 -4.77 -25.83
CA GLY A 348 -15.73 -4.32 -26.13
C GLY A 348 -15.09 -3.53 -24.99
N LEU A 349 -13.76 -3.60 -24.89
CA LEU A 349 -12.94 -2.70 -24.08
C LEU A 349 -11.94 -2.01 -25.00
N VAL A 350 -11.69 -0.73 -24.76
CA VAL A 350 -10.68 0.05 -25.47
C VAL A 350 -9.41 0.14 -24.63
N SER A 351 -8.31 -0.34 -25.21
CA SER A 351 -6.94 -0.12 -24.75
C SER A 351 -6.15 0.40 -25.94
N ALA A 352 -5.67 1.64 -25.87
CA ALA A 352 -4.94 2.27 -26.96
C ALA A 352 -3.78 3.13 -26.41
N PRO A 353 -2.72 3.37 -27.21
CA PRO A 353 -1.68 4.31 -26.84
C PRO A 353 -2.24 5.69 -26.49
N GLY A 354 -1.76 6.29 -25.41
CA GLY A 354 -2.30 7.54 -24.84
C GLY A 354 -3.55 7.36 -23.96
N VAL A 355 -4.10 6.15 -23.89
CA VAL A 355 -5.21 5.78 -23.01
C VAL A 355 -4.65 4.91 -21.87
N PHE A 356 -4.56 5.48 -20.68
CA PHE A 356 -3.84 4.88 -19.54
C PHE A 356 -4.73 4.03 -18.61
N TYR A 357 -5.95 3.70 -19.02
CA TYR A 357 -6.88 2.82 -18.31
C TYR A 357 -7.83 2.17 -19.32
N ASN A 358 -8.40 1.01 -19.01
CA ASN A 358 -9.37 0.39 -19.92
C ASN A 358 -10.73 1.05 -19.79
N PHE A 359 -11.24 1.56 -20.90
CA PHE A 359 -12.59 2.09 -20.94
C PHE A 359 -13.51 1.11 -21.67
N ASP A 360 -14.77 1.10 -21.26
CA ASP A 360 -15.83 0.46 -22.02
C ASP A 360 -15.91 1.08 -23.41
N ASP A 361 -15.94 0.23 -24.46
CA ASP A 361 -16.15 0.68 -25.83
C ASP A 361 -17.66 0.82 -26.12
N PRO A 362 -18.19 2.05 -26.26
CA PRO A 362 -19.60 2.26 -26.54
C PRO A 362 -19.99 1.93 -27.99
N SER A 363 -19.03 1.63 -28.88
CA SER A 363 -19.34 1.21 -30.25
C SER A 363 -20.01 -0.16 -30.32
N PHE A 364 -19.87 -0.96 -29.26
CA PHE A 364 -20.48 -2.27 -29.13
C PHE A 364 -21.82 -2.18 -28.38
N PRO A 365 -22.88 -2.85 -28.87
CA PRO A 365 -24.26 -2.60 -28.44
C PRO A 365 -24.54 -2.96 -26.98
N TYR A 366 -23.81 -3.93 -26.43
CA TYR A 366 -24.06 -4.43 -25.07
C TYR A 366 -22.99 -4.06 -24.05
N THR A 367 -21.95 -3.28 -24.43
CA THR A 367 -20.85 -2.97 -23.50
C THR A 367 -21.33 -2.25 -22.24
N THR A 368 -22.07 -1.14 -22.40
CA THR A 368 -22.53 -0.35 -21.26
C THR A 368 -23.48 -1.14 -20.37
N PHE A 369 -24.37 -1.94 -20.98
CA PHE A 369 -25.29 -2.80 -20.25
C PHE A 369 -24.54 -3.86 -19.44
N PHE A 370 -23.61 -4.57 -20.07
CA PHE A 370 -22.82 -5.61 -19.42
C PHE A 370 -21.92 -5.05 -18.32
N SER A 371 -21.26 -3.91 -18.56
CA SER A 371 -20.43 -3.25 -17.57
C SER A 371 -21.24 -2.78 -16.36
N ARG A 372 -22.45 -2.25 -16.58
CA ARG A 372 -23.38 -1.88 -15.50
C ARG A 372 -23.82 -3.08 -14.67
N ILE A 373 -24.18 -4.20 -15.30
CA ILE A 373 -24.49 -5.44 -14.58
C ILE A 373 -23.28 -5.90 -13.76
N GLY A 374 -22.09 -5.93 -14.37
CA GLY A 374 -20.85 -6.32 -13.70
C GLY A 374 -20.53 -5.43 -12.49
N GLY A 375 -20.75 -4.11 -12.62
CA GLY A 375 -20.63 -3.15 -11.53
C GLY A 375 -21.63 -3.42 -10.40
N ILE A 376 -22.91 -3.60 -10.72
CA ILE A 376 -23.95 -3.90 -9.71
C ILE A 376 -23.64 -5.20 -8.97
N VAL A 377 -23.23 -6.26 -9.68
CA VAL A 377 -22.84 -7.54 -9.06
C VAL A 377 -21.63 -7.35 -8.15
N HIS A 378 -20.58 -6.69 -8.64
CA HIS A 378 -19.37 -6.41 -7.86
C HIS A 378 -19.69 -5.66 -6.56
N GLU A 379 -20.46 -4.59 -6.65
CA GLU A 379 -20.82 -3.73 -5.51
C GLU A 379 -21.77 -4.41 -4.53
N SER A 380 -22.72 -5.21 -5.01
CA SER A 380 -23.60 -5.96 -4.12
C SER A 380 -22.83 -6.97 -3.26
N PHE A 381 -21.79 -7.63 -3.80
CA PHE A 381 -20.89 -8.46 -2.99
C PHE A 381 -20.00 -7.66 -2.03
N LEU A 382 -19.55 -6.46 -2.40
CA LEU A 382 -18.85 -5.55 -1.47
C LEU A 382 -19.76 -5.13 -0.31
N CYS A 383 -21.01 -4.75 -0.60
CA CYS A 383 -22.02 -4.42 0.42
C CYS A 383 -22.34 -5.61 1.33
N ALA A 384 -22.52 -6.81 0.76
CA ALA A 384 -22.72 -8.02 1.54
C ALA A 384 -21.52 -8.33 2.45
N THR A 385 -20.30 -8.17 1.94
CA THR A 385 -19.05 -8.29 2.72
C THR A 385 -19.02 -7.31 3.89
N PHE A 386 -19.41 -6.06 3.67
CA PHE A 386 -19.50 -5.05 4.72
C PHE A 386 -20.51 -5.42 5.80
N ILE A 387 -21.71 -5.85 5.42
CA ILE A 387 -22.75 -6.30 6.36
C ILE A 387 -22.20 -7.45 7.23
N VAL A 388 -21.54 -8.44 6.62
CA VAL A 388 -20.91 -9.55 7.36
C VAL A 388 -19.89 -9.03 8.37
N TYR A 389 -19.01 -8.10 7.98
CA TYR A 389 -18.05 -7.51 8.92
C TYR A 389 -18.71 -6.68 10.02
N VAL A 390 -19.79 -5.96 9.75
CA VAL A 390 -20.58 -5.26 10.79
C VAL A 390 -21.14 -6.26 11.80
N VAL A 391 -21.66 -7.41 11.33
CA VAL A 391 -22.14 -8.48 12.20
C VAL A 391 -21.00 -9.06 13.05
N ILE A 392 -19.83 -9.32 12.46
CA ILE A 392 -18.64 -9.79 13.20
C ILE A 392 -18.22 -8.77 14.27
N VAL A 393 -18.18 -7.48 13.94
CA VAL A 393 -17.85 -6.43 14.91
C VAL A 393 -18.86 -6.42 16.05
N ALA A 394 -20.15 -6.40 15.73
CA ALA A 394 -21.23 -6.38 16.71
C ALA A 394 -21.20 -7.61 17.64
N SER A 395 -20.98 -8.80 17.09
CA SER A 395 -20.89 -10.04 17.87
C SER A 395 -19.66 -10.06 18.78
N VAL A 396 -18.49 -9.61 18.30
CA VAL A 396 -17.27 -9.48 19.10
C VAL A 396 -17.48 -8.47 20.23
N PHE A 397 -18.12 -7.33 19.97
CA PHE A 397 -18.47 -6.35 21.00
C PHE A 397 -19.48 -6.92 22.02
N HIS A 398 -20.51 -7.63 21.56
CA HIS A 398 -21.52 -8.23 22.44
C HIS A 398 -20.92 -9.32 23.35
N ARG A 399 -20.10 -10.21 22.79
CA ARG A 399 -19.37 -11.23 23.57
C ARG A 399 -18.46 -10.58 24.61
N ARG A 400 -17.80 -9.47 24.27
CA ARG A 400 -16.97 -8.72 25.22
C ARG A 400 -17.77 -8.07 26.34
N ALA A 401 -18.89 -7.45 26.02
CA ALA A 401 -19.78 -6.86 27.01
C ALA A 401 -20.30 -7.93 27.99
N THR A 402 -20.47 -9.17 27.53
CA THR A 402 -21.03 -10.27 28.32
C THR A 402 -19.98 -11.04 29.13
N LEU A 403 -18.80 -11.33 28.56
CA LEU A 403 -17.87 -12.34 29.12
C LEU A 403 -16.71 -11.78 29.95
N LEU A 404 -16.52 -10.45 30.05
CA LEU A 404 -15.44 -9.77 30.80
C LEU A 404 -14.00 -10.31 30.58
N GLN A 405 -13.78 -11.15 29.56
CA GLN A 405 -12.49 -11.79 29.30
C GLN A 405 -11.56 -10.91 28.46
N THR A 406 -10.29 -10.85 28.85
CA THR A 406 -9.38 -9.75 28.49
C THR A 406 -8.27 -10.10 27.49
N THR A 407 -8.06 -11.37 27.12
CA THR A 407 -6.68 -11.76 26.74
C THR A 407 -6.26 -11.61 25.28
N SER A 408 -7.04 -11.03 24.35
CA SER A 408 -6.49 -10.74 22.99
C SER A 408 -7.17 -9.64 22.15
N PHE A 409 -7.80 -8.62 22.74
CA PHE A 409 -8.52 -7.58 21.98
C PHE A 409 -7.72 -6.95 20.84
N ALA A 410 -6.45 -6.68 21.09
CA ALA A 410 -5.60 -6.01 20.12
C ALA A 410 -5.49 -6.80 18.80
N LYS A 411 -5.49 -8.14 18.85
CA LYS A 411 -5.40 -8.97 17.64
C LYS A 411 -6.70 -8.96 16.86
N GLU A 412 -7.82 -9.14 17.55
CA GLU A 412 -9.17 -9.08 16.95
C GLU A 412 -9.44 -7.71 16.34
N ALA A 413 -9.17 -6.64 17.10
CA ALA A 413 -9.31 -5.27 16.65
C ALA A 413 -8.41 -4.95 15.45
N MET A 414 -7.18 -5.48 15.41
CA MET A 414 -6.28 -5.30 14.27
C MET A 414 -6.80 -6.00 13.00
N ILE A 415 -7.37 -7.21 13.11
CA ILE A 415 -8.01 -7.91 11.98
C ILE A 415 -9.22 -7.12 11.47
N LEU A 416 -10.05 -6.61 12.38
CA LEU A 416 -11.22 -5.82 12.02
C LEU A 416 -10.84 -4.48 11.38
N PHE A 417 -9.82 -3.81 11.91
CA PHE A 417 -9.29 -2.57 11.35
C PHE A 417 -8.72 -2.79 9.94
N TYR A 418 -8.04 -3.91 9.71
CA TYR A 418 -7.59 -4.32 8.38
C TYR A 418 -8.76 -4.47 7.40
N ALA A 419 -9.79 -5.24 7.80
CA ALA A 419 -10.97 -5.46 6.98
C ALA A 419 -11.69 -4.14 6.66
N PHE A 420 -11.77 -3.24 7.64
CA PHE A 420 -12.36 -1.92 7.49
C PHE A 420 -11.60 -1.07 6.46
N ILE A 421 -10.29 -0.86 6.63
CA ILE A 421 -9.49 -0.09 5.66
C ILE A 421 -9.62 -0.68 4.26
N ARG A 422 -9.53 -2.00 4.15
CA ARG A 422 -9.64 -2.71 2.87
C ARG A 422 -10.96 -2.42 2.19
N PHE A 423 -12.06 -2.58 2.93
CA PHE A 423 -13.41 -2.31 2.44
C PHE A 423 -13.57 -0.86 1.97
N PHE A 424 -13.17 0.12 2.78
CA PHE A 424 -13.32 1.53 2.42
C PHE A 424 -12.56 1.90 1.16
N LEU A 425 -11.34 1.36 0.97
CA LEU A 425 -10.54 1.63 -0.22
C LEU A 425 -11.14 0.98 -1.48
N ASP A 426 -11.52 -0.30 -1.40
CA ASP A 426 -12.14 -1.01 -2.52
C ASP A 426 -13.50 -0.38 -2.90
N PHE A 427 -14.32 -0.03 -1.90
CA PHE A 427 -15.63 0.58 -2.11
C PHE A 427 -15.52 2.00 -2.68
N SER A 428 -14.61 2.83 -2.14
CA SER A 428 -14.37 4.18 -2.67
C SER A 428 -13.90 4.12 -4.11
N LEU A 429 -12.99 3.21 -4.42
CA LEU A 429 -12.49 3.03 -5.78
C LEU A 429 -13.60 2.56 -6.73
N SER A 430 -14.46 1.62 -6.30
CA SER A 430 -15.62 1.19 -7.08
C SER A 430 -16.59 2.33 -7.36
N ILE A 431 -16.89 3.17 -6.36
CA ILE A 431 -17.79 4.32 -6.54
C ILE A 431 -17.22 5.28 -7.57
N VAL A 432 -15.94 5.63 -7.40
CA VAL A 432 -15.25 6.55 -8.31
C VAL A 432 -15.27 6.03 -9.74
N THR A 433 -15.12 4.72 -9.95
CA THR A 433 -15.00 4.16 -11.30
C THR A 433 -16.34 3.90 -11.98
N HIS A 434 -17.41 3.60 -11.23
CA HIS A 434 -18.71 3.27 -11.81
C HIS A 434 -19.72 4.44 -11.80
N TYR A 435 -19.66 5.34 -10.81
CA TYR A 435 -20.67 6.39 -10.64
C TYR A 435 -20.17 7.80 -10.91
N VAL A 436 -18.86 8.04 -10.79
CA VAL A 436 -18.32 9.37 -11.03
C VAL A 436 -17.93 9.50 -12.51
N VAL A 437 -18.52 10.48 -13.19
CA VAL A 437 -18.10 10.84 -14.56
C VAL A 437 -16.76 11.56 -14.45
N LEU A 438 -15.68 10.80 -14.60
CA LEU A 438 -14.33 11.33 -14.56
C LEU A 438 -13.97 11.99 -15.90
N PRO A 439 -13.24 13.11 -15.89
CA PRO A 439 -12.79 13.73 -17.12
C PRO A 439 -11.94 12.73 -17.92
N LYS A 440 -12.14 12.66 -19.23
CA LYS A 440 -11.40 11.78 -20.15
C LYS A 440 -9.95 12.23 -20.38
N ALA A 441 -9.35 12.86 -19.39
CA ALA A 441 -7.96 13.28 -19.42
C ALA A 441 -7.05 12.06 -19.20
N PRO A 442 -5.95 11.91 -19.94
CA PRO A 442 -5.05 10.77 -19.78
C PRO A 442 -4.53 10.63 -18.34
N VAL A 443 -4.18 11.74 -17.69
CA VAL A 443 -3.69 11.75 -16.30
C VAL A 443 -4.70 11.14 -15.34
N THR A 444 -6.00 11.38 -15.55
CA THR A 444 -7.06 10.79 -14.73
C THR A 444 -7.08 9.27 -14.85
N GLY A 445 -6.99 8.73 -16.08
CA GLY A 445 -6.85 7.29 -16.31
C GLY A 445 -5.61 6.70 -15.63
N PHE A 446 -4.48 7.40 -15.74
CA PHE A 446 -3.23 6.97 -15.10
C PHE A 446 -3.36 6.86 -13.58
N VAL A 447 -3.90 7.90 -12.93
CA VAL A 447 -4.10 7.94 -11.48
C VAL A 447 -5.05 6.84 -11.01
N ILE A 448 -6.21 6.67 -11.69
CA ILE A 448 -7.17 5.62 -11.34
C ILE A 448 -6.53 4.24 -11.42
N TYR A 449 -5.78 3.96 -12.49
CA TYR A 449 -5.13 2.66 -12.65
C TYR A 449 -4.06 2.41 -11.59
N CYS A 450 -3.25 3.42 -11.26
CA CYS A 450 -2.29 3.35 -10.16
C CYS A 450 -2.98 3.11 -8.81
N CYS A 451 -4.10 3.79 -8.54
CA CYS A 451 -4.92 3.54 -7.36
C CYS A 451 -5.43 2.10 -7.33
N TYR A 452 -5.92 1.56 -8.46
CA TYR A 452 -6.27 0.14 -8.56
C TYR A 452 -5.09 -0.75 -8.20
N CYS A 453 -3.92 -0.54 -8.79
CA CYS A 453 -2.76 -1.39 -8.54
C CYS A 453 -2.31 -1.35 -7.07
N ILE A 454 -2.27 -0.17 -6.47
CA ILE A 454 -1.90 0.01 -5.06
C ILE A 454 -2.95 -0.63 -4.15
N ILE A 455 -4.22 -0.34 -4.40
CA ILE A 455 -5.31 -0.85 -3.58
C ILE A 455 -5.37 -2.37 -3.74
N THR A 456 -5.57 -2.95 -4.91
CA THR A 456 -5.77 -4.39 -5.06
C THR A 456 -4.50 -5.22 -4.83
N GLY A 457 -3.33 -4.70 -5.18
CA GLY A 457 -2.06 -5.42 -5.08
C GLY A 457 -1.29 -5.16 -3.79
N LEU A 458 -0.95 -3.89 -3.56
CA LEU A 458 0.04 -3.54 -2.54
C LEU A 458 -0.55 -3.64 -1.16
N ILE A 459 -1.73 -3.07 -0.96
CA ILE A 459 -2.33 -2.92 0.36
C ILE A 459 -2.63 -4.28 1.01
N PRO A 460 -3.30 -5.25 0.36
CA PRO A 460 -3.52 -6.58 0.92
C PRO A 460 -2.21 -7.28 1.28
N SER A 461 -1.23 -7.20 0.38
CA SER A 461 0.05 -7.89 0.55
C SER A 461 0.86 -7.31 1.71
N VAL A 462 0.98 -5.97 1.77
CA VAL A 462 1.68 -5.26 2.84
C VAL A 462 0.99 -5.52 4.17
N LEU A 463 -0.33 -5.39 4.22
CA LEU A 463 -1.07 -5.58 5.47
C LEU A 463 -1.02 -7.03 5.96
N TYR A 464 -1.13 -8.01 5.05
CA TYR A 464 -0.97 -9.43 5.39
C TYR A 464 0.42 -9.72 5.97
N LEU A 465 1.47 -9.18 5.37
CA LEU A 465 2.84 -9.29 5.86
C LEU A 465 3.04 -8.60 7.22
N CYS A 466 2.41 -7.44 7.42
CA CYS A 466 2.44 -6.73 8.70
C CYS A 466 1.76 -7.52 9.83
N MET A 467 0.64 -8.18 9.55
CA MET A 467 -0.09 -8.99 10.53
C MET A 467 0.64 -10.30 10.84
N ASN A 468 1.25 -10.93 9.84
CA ASN A 468 1.92 -12.21 9.96
C ASN A 468 3.44 -12.07 10.05
N ARG A 469 3.91 -11.17 10.92
CA ARG A 469 5.35 -10.88 11.10
C ARG A 469 6.20 -12.14 11.33
N LEU A 470 5.65 -13.12 12.06
CA LEU A 470 6.33 -14.41 12.33
C LEU A 470 6.46 -15.29 11.08
N VAL A 471 5.39 -15.36 10.28
CA VAL A 471 5.34 -16.17 9.07
C VAL A 471 6.31 -15.63 8.01
N PHE A 472 6.42 -14.30 7.93
CA PHE A 472 7.37 -13.63 7.05
C PHE A 472 8.81 -13.93 7.45
N ILE A 473 9.14 -13.84 8.74
CA ILE A 473 10.49 -14.13 9.24
C ILE A 473 10.88 -15.59 8.92
N HIS A 474 9.98 -16.54 9.17
CA HIS A 474 10.22 -17.95 8.82
C HIS A 474 10.34 -18.21 7.31
N SER A 475 9.56 -17.49 6.49
CA SER A 475 9.57 -17.70 5.04
C SER A 475 10.88 -17.26 4.38
N PHE A 476 11.58 -16.29 4.92
CA PHE A 476 12.89 -15.89 4.41
C PHE A 476 14.04 -16.68 5.07
N ALA A 477 13.87 -17.14 6.31
CA ALA A 477 14.88 -17.95 7.00
C ALA A 477 15.04 -19.37 6.43
N ASP A 478 13.96 -20.05 6.03
CA ASP A 478 14.06 -21.44 5.51
C ASP A 478 14.72 -21.54 4.13
N ASN A 479 14.74 -20.47 3.35
CA ASN A 479 15.30 -20.49 1.99
C ASN A 479 16.81 -20.22 1.94
N SER A 480 17.43 -19.80 3.05
CA SER A 480 18.84 -19.37 3.05
C SER A 480 19.85 -20.47 3.37
N ILE A 481 19.47 -21.65 3.91
CA ILE A 481 20.42 -22.72 4.24
C ILE A 481 19.81 -24.13 4.13
N PRO A 482 19.89 -24.79 2.95
CA PRO A 482 19.72 -26.24 2.89
C PRO A 482 20.99 -26.92 3.43
N GLY A 483 20.95 -27.41 4.67
CA GLY A 483 21.82 -28.52 5.08
C GLY A 483 22.71 -28.40 6.33
N ARG A 484 22.48 -27.49 7.30
CA ARG A 484 23.40 -27.46 8.47
C ARG A 484 22.90 -27.13 9.87
N PHE A 485 21.59 -27.03 10.11
CA PHE A 485 21.10 -26.90 11.50
C PHE A 485 20.57 -28.22 12.03
N GLY A 486 21.39 -28.86 12.87
CA GLY A 486 20.93 -29.91 13.78
C GLY A 486 19.73 -29.40 14.57
N THR A 487 18.71 -30.25 14.65
CA THR A 487 17.43 -30.08 15.32
C THR A 487 17.57 -29.45 16.71
N ASN A 488 17.46 -28.12 16.78
CA ASN A 488 17.45 -27.41 18.05
C ASN A 488 16.04 -27.53 18.65
N SER A 489 15.85 -28.55 19.50
CA SER A 489 14.57 -29.01 20.09
C SER A 489 13.76 -27.95 20.86
N SER A 490 14.28 -26.73 21.04
CA SER A 490 13.59 -25.62 21.70
C SER A 490 12.67 -24.84 20.75
N VAL A 491 13.02 -24.76 19.46
CA VAL A 491 12.21 -24.09 18.44
C VAL A 491 11.03 -24.98 18.04
N GLU A 492 11.26 -26.28 17.87
CA GLU A 492 10.19 -27.26 17.70
C GLU A 492 9.23 -27.27 18.89
N ARG A 493 9.71 -27.13 20.14
CA ARG A 493 8.83 -27.02 21.31
C ARG A 493 7.96 -25.77 21.29
N LYS A 494 8.47 -24.61 20.83
CA LYS A 494 7.66 -23.39 20.68
C LYS A 494 6.64 -23.50 19.55
N LEU A 495 7.01 -24.12 18.43
CA LEU A 495 6.10 -24.41 17.32
C LEU A 495 5.04 -25.44 17.70
N HIS A 496 5.40 -26.45 18.49
CA HIS A 496 4.45 -27.43 18.98
C HIS A 496 3.46 -26.81 19.94
N LYS A 497 3.89 -25.88 20.82
CA LYS A 497 3.00 -25.15 21.72
C LYS A 497 2.03 -24.22 20.98
N SER A 498 2.48 -23.55 19.91
CA SER A 498 1.60 -22.75 19.04
C SER A 498 0.65 -23.61 18.21
N ARG A 499 1.08 -24.78 17.72
CA ARG A 499 0.21 -25.75 17.03
C ARG A 499 -0.82 -26.36 17.98
N VAL A 500 -0.45 -26.62 19.23
CA VAL A 500 -1.38 -27.11 20.25
C VAL A 500 -2.41 -26.02 20.55
N PHE A 501 -2.02 -24.74 20.65
CA PHE A 501 -2.96 -23.64 20.88
C PHE A 501 -4.08 -23.55 19.80
N PHE A 502 -3.74 -23.73 18.52
CA PHE A 502 -4.72 -23.81 17.44
C PHE A 502 -5.49 -25.15 17.39
N ARG A 503 -4.93 -26.24 17.91
CA ARG A 503 -5.59 -27.57 17.94
C ARG A 503 -6.51 -27.75 19.16
N THR A 504 -6.28 -27.01 20.25
CA THR A 504 -7.19 -27.00 21.42
C THR A 504 -8.49 -26.25 21.15
N GLU A 505 -8.55 -25.36 20.16
CA GLU A 505 -9.84 -24.80 19.70
C GLU A 505 -10.69 -25.84 18.95
N ASP A 506 -10.07 -26.79 18.25
CA ASP A 506 -10.78 -27.90 17.59
C ASP A 506 -11.22 -29.00 18.58
N HIS A 507 -10.43 -29.25 19.64
CA HIS A 507 -10.78 -30.25 20.66
C HIS A 507 -11.80 -29.76 21.71
N LEU A 508 -11.88 -28.44 21.99
CA LEU A 508 -12.92 -27.92 22.89
C LEU A 508 -14.34 -28.00 22.28
N ASN A 509 -14.47 -28.19 20.97
CA ASN A 509 -15.76 -28.42 20.30
C ASN A 509 -16.12 -29.92 20.18
N THR A 510 -15.25 -30.84 20.62
CA THR A 510 -15.54 -32.29 20.62
C THR A 510 -15.76 -32.87 22.03
N GLU A 511 -15.52 -32.11 23.10
CA GLU A 511 -15.77 -32.54 24.50
C GLU A 511 -17.03 -31.91 25.12
N LEU A 512 -17.90 -31.31 24.31
CA LEU A 512 -19.23 -30.84 24.69
C LEU A 512 -20.34 -31.65 23.97
N ASP A 513 -20.17 -32.97 23.88
CA ASP A 513 -21.32 -33.88 23.84
C ASP A 513 -21.87 -33.99 25.26
N ILE A 514 -22.77 -33.07 25.57
CA ILE A 514 -23.65 -33.14 26.73
C ILE A 514 -24.60 -34.30 26.48
N ASP A 515 -24.64 -35.23 27.45
CA ASP A 515 -25.64 -36.29 27.59
C ASP A 515 -27.02 -35.89 27.04
N GLU A 516 -27.39 -36.44 25.88
CA GLU A 516 -28.78 -36.63 25.50
C GLU A 516 -29.38 -37.75 26.37
N SER A 517 -29.59 -37.42 27.64
CA SER A 517 -30.60 -38.06 28.47
C SER A 517 -31.34 -36.96 29.23
N PHE A 518 -32.33 -36.36 28.57
CA PHE A 518 -33.67 -36.03 29.10
C PHE A 518 -34.39 -35.06 28.14
N ILE A 519 -35.38 -35.62 27.42
CA ILE A 519 -36.53 -35.00 26.75
C ILE A 519 -36.26 -34.22 25.45
#